data_AF-A0A0M9AL67-F1
#
_entry.id   AF-A0A0M9AL67-F1
#
_cell.length_a   1.000
_cell.length_b   1.000
_cell.length_c   1.000
_cell.angle_alpha   90.00
_cell.angle_beta   90.00
_cell.angle_gamma   90.00
#
_symmetry.space_group_name_H-M   'P 1'
#
loop_
_entity.id
_entity.type
_entity.pdbx_description
1 polymer ?
#
loop_
_entity_poly.entity_id
_entity_poly.type
_entity_poly.pdbx_seq_one_letter_code
_entity_poly.pdbx_strand_id
1 'polypeptide(L)'
;MNERNQRSIDANLESIELGEPERIGHLSELEVGDRVVWGDYTTPRTVVQLGVREKGREGDTDAHVETPLVKVAGPRGKVHILAHRIHRYEEQGDIVATEERTFSKAGRIAAVDIVRTHIGGSRCRVEGNQPAEVA
;
A
#
# COMPACT_ATOMS: atom_id res chain seq x y z
N MET A 1 21.30 -31.01 -4.25
CA MET A 1 20.15 -30.24 -4.77
C MET A 1 19.84 -29.16 -3.75
N ASN A 2 20.16 -27.89 -4.04
CA ASN A 2 19.95 -26.80 -3.11
C ASN A 2 18.55 -26.21 -3.35
N GLU A 3 17.57 -26.70 -2.59
CA GLU A 3 16.25 -26.10 -2.47
C GLU A 3 16.41 -24.72 -1.83
N ARG A 4 16.53 -23.69 -2.67
CA ARG A 4 16.47 -22.29 -2.24
C ARG A 4 15.06 -22.08 -1.71
N ASN A 5 14.97 -22.12 -0.40
CA ASN A 5 13.82 -21.77 0.42
C ASN A 5 13.41 -20.32 0.12
N GLN A 6 12.69 -20.12 -0.98
CA GLN A 6 11.89 -18.94 -1.25
C GLN A 6 10.75 -18.94 -0.24
N ARG A 7 11.07 -18.60 1.01
CA ARG A 7 10.07 -18.16 1.97
C ARG A 7 9.40 -16.96 1.33
N SER A 8 8.22 -17.18 0.75
CA SER A 8 7.44 -16.12 0.15
C SER A 8 7.31 -15.02 1.19
N ILE A 9 7.63 -13.79 0.82
CA ILE A 9 7.58 -12.63 1.72
C ILE A 9 6.15 -12.45 2.27
N ASP A 10 5.16 -13.04 1.58
CA ASP A 10 3.75 -13.15 1.99
C ASP A 10 3.47 -14.07 3.19
N ALA A 11 4.34 -15.05 3.50
CA ALA A 11 3.96 -16.22 4.30
C ALA A 11 3.93 -15.98 5.82
N ASN A 12 4.29 -14.80 6.31
CA ASN A 12 4.49 -14.56 7.76
C ASN A 12 3.70 -13.37 8.32
N LEU A 13 2.82 -12.75 7.53
CA LEU A 13 1.96 -11.65 7.99
C LEU A 13 0.52 -12.17 8.08
N GLU A 14 0.05 -12.36 9.31
CA GLU A 14 -1.34 -12.72 9.58
C GLU A 14 -2.26 -11.58 9.11
N SER A 15 -3.36 -11.96 8.43
CA SER A 15 -4.32 -11.01 7.89
C SER A 15 -5.72 -11.62 7.93
N ILE A 16 -6.74 -10.78 8.09
CA ILE A 16 -8.15 -11.16 8.17
C ILE A 16 -8.85 -10.66 6.91
N GLU A 17 -9.54 -11.55 6.20
CA GLU A 17 -10.36 -11.19 5.04
C GLU A 17 -11.55 -10.32 5.47
N LEU A 18 -11.80 -9.26 4.70
CA LEU A 18 -12.93 -8.36 4.91
C LEU A 18 -14.19 -8.96 4.28
N GLY A 19 -15.33 -8.86 4.99
CA GLY A 19 -16.63 -9.26 4.44
C GLY A 19 -17.04 -8.44 3.21
N GLU A 20 -16.65 -7.17 3.18
CA GLU A 20 -16.79 -6.29 2.02
C GLU A 20 -15.44 -5.61 1.71
N PRO A 21 -14.93 -5.68 0.47
CA PRO A 21 -13.71 -4.99 0.09
C PRO A 21 -13.85 -3.47 0.21
N GLU A 22 -12.80 -2.81 0.68
CA GLU A 22 -12.80 -1.39 0.98
C GLU A 22 -11.92 -0.61 0.01
N ARG A 23 -12.46 0.46 -0.59
CA ARG A 23 -11.68 1.33 -1.46
C ARG A 23 -10.79 2.24 -0.61
N ILE A 24 -9.52 2.27 -0.96
CA ILE A 24 -8.52 3.11 -0.28
C ILE A 24 -8.40 4.43 -1.03
N GLY A 25 -8.72 5.53 -0.34
CA GLY A 25 -8.56 6.88 -0.88
C GLY A 25 -7.15 7.41 -0.69
N HIS A 26 -6.46 6.94 0.36
CA HIS A 26 -5.16 7.46 0.74
C HIS A 26 -4.23 6.35 1.28
N LEU A 27 -2.98 6.34 0.83
CA LEU A 27 -2.00 5.30 1.19
C LEU A 27 -1.64 5.23 2.69
N SER A 28 -1.95 6.26 3.48
CA SER A 28 -1.76 6.21 4.95
C SER A 28 -2.79 5.33 5.66
N GLU A 29 -3.85 4.90 4.96
CA GLU A 29 -4.87 4.00 5.51
C GLU A 29 -4.42 2.52 5.51
N LEU A 30 -3.29 2.24 4.84
CA LEU A 30 -2.74 0.89 4.70
C LEU A 30 -1.74 0.56 5.79
N GLU A 31 -1.77 -0.69 6.24
CA GLU A 31 -0.85 -1.24 7.22
C GLU A 31 -0.01 -2.39 6.62
N VAL A 32 1.16 -2.69 7.23
CA VAL A 32 1.95 -3.86 6.84
C VAL A 32 1.14 -5.13 7.16
N GLY A 33 1.01 -6.00 6.16
CA GLY A 33 0.17 -7.20 6.23
C GLY A 33 -1.20 -7.04 5.59
N ASP A 34 -1.66 -5.81 5.33
CA ASP A 34 -2.87 -5.60 4.52
C ASP A 34 -2.73 -6.28 3.17
N ARG A 35 -3.83 -6.82 2.65
CA ARG A 35 -3.87 -7.33 1.28
C ARG A 35 -4.71 -6.43 0.42
N VAL A 36 -4.13 -6.00 -0.70
CA VAL A 36 -4.72 -5.05 -1.62
C VAL A 36 -4.73 -5.58 -3.04
N VAL A 37 -5.69 -5.09 -3.80
CA VAL A 37 -5.81 -5.26 -5.25
C VAL A 37 -5.76 -3.87 -5.88
N TRP A 38 -5.05 -3.73 -7.00
CA TRP A 38 -4.96 -2.46 -7.73
C TRP A 38 -4.77 -2.68 -9.23
N GLY A 39 -5.20 -1.71 -10.04
CA GLY A 39 -5.07 -1.76 -11.50
C GLY A 39 -5.65 -3.06 -12.09
N ASP A 40 -4.87 -3.74 -12.94
CA ASP A 40 -5.29 -4.98 -13.61
C ASP A 40 -5.07 -6.25 -12.76
N TYR A 41 -4.56 -6.13 -11.53
CA TYR A 41 -4.41 -7.30 -10.67
C TYR A 41 -5.78 -7.78 -10.20
N THR A 42 -5.97 -9.10 -10.19
CA THR A 42 -7.20 -9.74 -9.68
C THR A 42 -6.97 -10.56 -8.42
N THR A 43 -5.71 -10.81 -8.06
CA THR A 43 -5.32 -11.54 -6.85
C THR A 43 -4.79 -10.55 -5.81
N PRO A 44 -5.29 -10.57 -4.57
CA PRO A 44 -4.78 -9.73 -3.48
C PRO A 44 -3.29 -9.94 -3.24
N ARG A 45 -2.59 -8.86 -2.91
CA ARG A 45 -1.15 -8.89 -2.60
C ARG A 45 -0.86 -8.17 -1.29
N THR A 46 0.15 -8.66 -0.59
CA THR A 46 0.51 -8.21 0.75
C THR A 46 1.31 -6.92 0.72
N VAL A 47 0.90 -5.94 1.51
CA VAL A 47 1.72 -4.77 1.87
C VAL A 47 2.87 -5.25 2.75
N VAL A 48 4.09 -5.06 2.28
CA VAL A 48 5.30 -5.57 2.96
C VAL A 48 6.09 -4.48 3.68
N GLN A 49 5.91 -3.22 3.30
CA GLN A 49 6.61 -2.10 3.90
C GLN A 49 5.87 -0.79 3.65
N LEU A 50 5.85 0.08 4.66
CA LEU A 50 5.44 1.48 4.56
C LEU A 50 6.66 2.39 4.54
N GLY A 51 6.53 3.55 3.93
CA GLY A 51 7.57 4.57 3.92
C GLY A 51 7.00 5.93 3.56
N VAL A 52 7.88 6.93 3.50
CA VAL A 52 7.56 8.28 3.09
C VAL A 52 8.55 8.70 2.02
N ARG A 53 8.06 9.46 1.04
CA ARG A 53 8.88 10.16 0.06
C ARG A 53 8.77 11.65 0.33
N GLU A 54 9.92 12.28 0.48
CA GLU A 54 10.06 13.72 0.49
C GLU A 54 10.40 14.24 -0.91
N LYS A 55 9.76 15.33 -1.30
CA LYS A 55 10.13 16.11 -2.49
C LYS A 55 10.24 17.57 -2.10
N GLY A 56 11.39 18.19 -2.38
CA GLY A 56 11.56 19.63 -2.20
C GLY A 56 10.62 20.42 -3.11
N ARG A 57 10.06 21.50 -2.58
CA ARG A 57 9.21 22.43 -3.33
C ARG A 57 10.10 23.27 -4.24
N GLU A 58 9.78 23.32 -5.52
CA GLU A 58 10.53 24.14 -6.48
C GLU A 58 10.32 25.63 -6.13
N GLY A 59 11.41 26.34 -5.80
CA GLY A 59 11.38 27.76 -5.43
C GLY A 59 11.40 28.05 -3.92
N ASP A 60 11.36 27.01 -3.07
CA ASP A 60 11.49 27.14 -1.62
C ASP A 60 12.35 25.99 -1.09
N THR A 61 13.61 26.30 -0.78
CA THR A 61 14.63 25.31 -0.41
C THR A 61 14.33 24.62 0.92
N ASP A 62 13.51 25.23 1.79
CA ASP A 62 13.19 24.71 3.12
C ASP A 62 11.81 24.04 3.19
N ALA A 63 11.01 24.12 2.12
CA ALA A 63 9.70 23.47 2.05
C ALA A 63 9.80 22.08 1.41
N HIS A 64 9.43 21.05 2.19
CA HIS A 64 9.33 19.67 1.72
C HIS A 64 7.88 19.19 1.73
N VAL A 65 7.49 18.45 0.68
CA VAL A 65 6.22 17.74 0.65
C VAL A 65 6.50 16.27 0.95
N GLU A 66 5.94 15.78 2.06
CA GLU A 66 5.94 14.38 2.42
C GLU A 66 4.74 13.67 1.80
N THR A 67 4.99 12.52 1.19
CA THR A 67 3.94 11.66 0.62
C THR A 67 4.16 10.21 1.03
N PRO A 68 3.12 9.49 1.48
CA PRO A 68 3.27 8.09 1.83
C PRO A 68 3.62 7.23 0.61
N LEU A 69 4.47 6.24 0.85
CA LEU A 69 4.85 5.18 -0.07
C LEU A 69 4.50 3.83 0.55
N VAL A 70 3.97 2.94 -0.28
CA VAL A 70 3.63 1.58 0.15
C VAL A 70 4.29 0.59 -0.79
N LYS A 71 5.04 -0.36 -0.23
CA LYS A 71 5.61 -1.47 -1.00
C LYS A 71 4.71 -2.68 -0.87
N VAL A 72 4.42 -3.30 -2.01
CA VAL A 72 3.52 -4.44 -2.10
C VAL A 72 4.23 -5.59 -2.81
N ALA A 73 4.07 -6.80 -2.28
CA ALA A 73 4.62 -8.01 -2.85
C ALA A 73 4.07 -8.24 -4.26
N GLY A 74 4.95 -8.46 -5.22
CA GLY A 74 4.64 -8.76 -6.60
C GLY A 74 4.88 -10.24 -6.95
N PRO A 75 4.31 -10.73 -8.06
CA PRO A 75 4.56 -12.08 -8.54
C PRO A 75 6.06 -12.31 -8.79
N ARG A 76 6.53 -13.54 -8.57
CA ARG A 76 7.92 -13.97 -8.81
C ARG A 76 8.96 -13.15 -8.00
N GLY A 77 8.60 -12.70 -6.80
CA GLY A 77 9.49 -11.96 -5.91
C GLY A 77 9.75 -10.52 -6.33
N LYS A 78 8.93 -9.97 -7.22
CA LYS A 78 8.95 -8.53 -7.54
C LYS A 78 8.39 -7.72 -6.36
N VAL A 79 8.68 -6.41 -6.36
CA VAL A 79 8.11 -5.45 -5.42
C VAL A 79 7.52 -4.30 -6.22
N HIS A 80 6.27 -3.97 -5.93
CA HIS A 80 5.60 -2.79 -6.47
C HIS A 80 5.63 -1.68 -5.42
N ILE A 81 5.78 -0.45 -5.88
CA ILE A 81 5.63 0.76 -5.09
C ILE A 81 4.34 1.44 -5.52
N LEU A 82 3.47 1.66 -4.54
CA LEU A 82 2.32 2.53 -4.62
C LEU A 82 2.72 3.89 -4.05
N ALA A 83 2.38 4.96 -4.76
CA ALA A 83 2.73 6.32 -4.38
C ALA A 83 1.66 7.32 -4.81
N HIS A 84 1.49 8.38 -4.04
CA HIS A 84 0.70 9.52 -4.49
C HIS A 84 1.44 10.31 -5.56
N ARG A 85 0.73 10.73 -6.60
CA ARG A 85 1.28 11.67 -7.58
C ARG A 85 1.40 13.05 -6.96
N ILE A 86 2.59 13.62 -7.00
CA ILE A 86 2.83 15.01 -6.58
C ILE A 86 2.68 15.92 -7.80
N HIS A 87 1.64 16.76 -7.80
CA HIS A 87 1.48 17.83 -8.79
C HIS A 87 2.28 19.08 -8.40
N ARG A 88 2.55 19.94 -9.39
CA ARG A 88 3.61 20.97 -9.35
C ARG A 88 3.46 22.02 -8.24
N TYR A 89 2.27 22.20 -7.66
CA TYR A 89 2.02 23.29 -6.70
C TYR A 89 1.11 22.98 -5.50
N GLU A 90 0.29 21.92 -5.54
CA GLU A 90 -0.54 21.51 -4.40
C GLU A 90 -1.09 20.10 -4.62
N GLU A 91 -1.28 19.42 -3.48
CA GLU A 91 -1.99 18.17 -3.22
C GLU A 91 -1.45 16.84 -3.79
N GLN A 92 -1.54 15.84 -2.91
CA GLN A 92 -1.45 14.42 -3.20
C GLN A 92 -2.59 14.09 -4.17
N GLY A 93 -2.25 13.87 -5.44
CA GLY A 93 -3.22 13.50 -6.49
C GLY A 93 -3.45 11.99 -6.53
N ASP A 94 -3.85 11.49 -7.70
CA ASP A 94 -4.11 10.07 -7.91
C ASP A 94 -2.97 9.15 -7.43
N ILE A 95 -3.34 7.97 -6.95
CA ILE A 95 -2.38 6.94 -6.58
C ILE A 95 -1.86 6.27 -7.86
N VAL A 96 -0.54 6.05 -7.92
CA VAL A 96 0.12 5.34 -9.03
C VAL A 96 0.83 4.10 -8.51
N ALA A 97 0.92 3.08 -9.35
CA ALA A 97 1.64 1.84 -9.06
C ALA A 97 2.74 1.58 -10.10
N THR A 98 3.93 1.22 -9.63
CA THR A 98 5.04 0.81 -10.52
C THR A 98 5.95 -0.19 -9.83
N GLU A 99 6.66 -1.01 -10.61
CA GLU A 99 7.74 -1.83 -10.07
C GLU A 99 8.85 -0.96 -9.46
N GLU A 100 9.42 -1.39 -8.33
CA GLU A 100 10.44 -0.64 -7.57
C GLU A 100 11.64 -0.22 -8.44
N ARG A 101 12.11 -1.12 -9.31
CA ARG A 101 13.25 -0.86 -10.22
C ARG A 101 12.98 0.26 -11.24
N THR A 102 11.72 0.58 -11.49
CA THR A 102 11.28 1.57 -12.48
C THR A 102 10.80 2.86 -11.82
N PHE A 103 10.63 2.87 -10.50
CA PHE A 103 10.08 4.00 -9.74
C PHE A 103 10.83 5.33 -9.99
N SER A 104 12.17 5.29 -10.00
CA SER A 104 13.00 6.49 -10.22
C SER A 104 13.04 6.97 -11.67
N LYS A 105 12.58 6.15 -12.62
CA LYS A 105 12.60 6.43 -14.07
C LYS A 105 11.21 6.68 -14.65
N ALA A 106 10.19 6.63 -13.80
CA ALA A 106 8.83 6.55 -14.26
C ALA A 106 8.38 7.87 -14.89
N GLY A 107 8.03 7.80 -16.18
CA GLY A 107 7.32 8.84 -16.92
C GLY A 107 5.83 8.89 -16.54
N ARG A 108 4.95 9.08 -17.53
CA ARG A 108 3.49 9.08 -17.32
C ARG A 108 3.00 7.66 -16.95
N ILE A 109 2.94 7.35 -15.65
CA ILE A 109 2.24 6.16 -15.13
C ILE A 109 0.73 6.45 -15.09
N ALA A 110 -0.14 5.48 -15.36
CA ALA A 110 -1.58 5.65 -15.16
C ALA A 110 -1.94 5.68 -13.66
N ALA A 111 -2.98 6.42 -13.29
CA ALA A 111 -3.59 6.32 -11.98
C ALA A 111 -4.18 4.92 -11.77
N VAL A 112 -4.20 4.44 -10.53
CA VAL A 112 -4.84 3.17 -10.15
C VAL A 112 -5.73 3.38 -8.94
N ASP A 113 -6.85 2.66 -8.93
CA ASP A 113 -7.64 2.47 -7.73
C ASP A 113 -7.07 1.33 -6.89
N ILE A 114 -7.15 1.49 -5.57
CA ILE A 114 -6.73 0.47 -4.61
C ILE A 114 -7.95 0.00 -3.84
N VAL A 115 -8.08 -1.32 -3.73
CA VAL A 115 -9.10 -1.98 -2.93
C VAL A 115 -8.42 -2.89 -1.92
N ARG A 116 -8.63 -2.63 -0.63
CA ARG A 116 -8.24 -3.50 0.47
C ARG A 116 -9.22 -4.65 0.58
N THR A 117 -8.70 -5.86 0.67
CA THR A 117 -9.48 -7.09 0.84
C THR A 117 -9.16 -7.79 2.15
N HIS A 118 -7.99 -7.55 2.73
CA HIS A 118 -7.63 -8.05 4.05
C HIS A 118 -6.94 -6.98 4.87
N ILE A 119 -7.16 -6.99 6.18
CA ILE A 119 -6.45 -6.16 7.15
C ILE A 119 -5.35 -7.00 7.81
N GLY A 120 -4.12 -6.47 7.82
CA GLY A 120 -2.96 -7.08 8.46
C GLY A 120 -2.92 -6.86 9.97
N GLY A 121 -2.31 -7.77 10.72
CA GLY A 121 -1.99 -7.53 12.12
C GLY A 121 -1.49 -8.74 12.89
N SER A 122 -0.45 -8.52 13.73
CA SER A 122 -0.01 -9.49 14.76
C SER A 122 -0.89 -9.51 16.01
N ARG A 123 -1.98 -8.74 16.04
CA ARG A 123 -3.09 -8.88 16.99
C ARG A 123 -4.33 -8.39 16.27
N CYS A 124 -5.30 -9.27 16.06
CA CYS A 124 -6.69 -8.88 15.83
C CYS A 124 -6.96 -7.65 16.71
N ARG A 125 -7.45 -6.55 16.13
CA ARG A 125 -8.24 -5.58 16.90
C ARG A 125 -9.33 -6.42 17.56
N VAL A 126 -9.11 -6.77 18.81
CA VAL A 126 -10.01 -7.59 19.61
C VAL A 126 -11.35 -6.87 19.60
N GLU A 127 -12.37 -7.59 19.16
CA GLU A 127 -13.78 -7.43 19.51
C GLU A 127 -14.02 -6.50 20.71
N GLY A 128 -14.85 -5.48 20.52
CA GLY A 128 -15.42 -4.76 21.64
C GLY A 128 -15.89 -3.36 21.27
N ASN A 129 -17.09 -3.25 20.71
CA ASN A 129 -18.25 -2.73 21.46
C ASN A 129 -19.35 -2.19 20.54
N GLN A 130 -20.32 -3.01 20.14
CA GLN A 130 -21.77 -2.68 20.08
C GLN A 130 -22.58 -4.00 20.06
N PRO A 131 -23.82 -4.10 20.58
CA PRO A 131 -24.58 -3.20 21.47
C PRO A 131 -25.15 -3.95 22.71
N ALA A 132 -25.30 -3.28 23.86
CA ALA A 132 -26.20 -3.76 24.91
C ALA A 132 -27.27 -2.70 25.15
N GLU A 133 -28.40 -2.94 24.49
CA GLU A 133 -29.72 -2.43 24.83
C GLU A 133 -29.90 -2.50 26.36
N VAL A 134 -30.10 -1.34 27.00
CA VAL A 134 -30.59 -1.27 28.38
C VAL A 134 -32.04 -0.81 28.31
N ALA A 135 -32.86 -1.64 28.94
CA ALA A 135 -34.32 -1.64 29.04
C ALA A 135 -34.96 -0.30 29.40
#